data_AF-A0A504HHR2-F1
#
_entry.id   AF-A0A504HHR2-F1
#
_cell.length_a   1.000
_cell.length_b   1.000
_cell.length_c   1.000
_cell.angle_alpha   90.00
_cell.angle_beta   90.00
_cell.angle_gamma   90.00
#
_symmetry.space_group_name_H-M   'P 1'
#
loop_
_entity.id
_entity.type
_entity.pdbx_description
1 polymer ?
#
loop_
_entity_poly.entity_id
_entity_poly.type
_entity_poly.pdbx_seq_one_letter_code
_entity_poly.pdbx_strand_id
1 'polypeptide(L)'
;MVRRYDVAFVASGHLHKLYDRQLGGVRYLWGPSSGFLVEAHLQPEGMAGEATLGVLVYDFSGSDFTVRPHEIPGLTPFFIGDVVHEVYPPR
;
A
#
# COMPACT_ATOMS: atom_id res chain seq x y z
N MET A 1 11.05 -8.61 -16.71
CA MET A 1 11.96 -7.91 -15.77
C MET A 1 12.02 -8.63 -14.44
N VAL A 2 10.93 -8.67 -13.67
CA VAL A 2 10.91 -9.24 -12.30
C VAL A 2 11.34 -10.72 -12.25
N ARG A 3 10.81 -11.56 -13.14
CA ARG A 3 11.20 -12.98 -13.23
C ARG A 3 12.64 -13.24 -13.71
N ARG A 4 13.25 -12.28 -14.40
CA ARG A 4 14.61 -12.46 -14.96
C ARG A 4 15.70 -12.35 -13.88
N TYR A 5 15.39 -11.67 -12.77
CA TYR A 5 16.35 -11.29 -11.74
C TYR A 5 16.02 -11.91 -10.38
N ASP A 6 15.25 -13.01 -10.36
CA ASP A 6 14.91 -13.76 -9.15
C ASP A 6 14.37 -12.87 -8.00
N VAL A 7 13.48 -11.94 -8.34
CA VAL A 7 12.91 -11.00 -7.37
C VAL A 7 11.85 -11.71 -6.53
N ALA A 8 12.08 -11.82 -5.22
CA ALA A 8 11.15 -12.48 -4.30
C ALA A 8 9.82 -11.71 -4.11
N PHE A 9 9.88 -10.37 -4.02
CA PHE A 9 8.69 -9.53 -3.94
C PHE A 9 8.89 -8.12 -4.50
N VAL A 10 7.76 -7.46 -4.79
CA VAL A 10 7.69 -6.03 -5.14
C VAL A 10 6.81 -5.33 -4.12
N ALA A 11 7.36 -4.33 -3.42
CA ALA A 11 6.62 -3.49 -2.49
C ALA A 11 6.31 -2.12 -3.12
N SER A 12 5.10 -1.61 -2.91
CA SER A 12 4.68 -0.28 -3.36
C SER A 12 3.77 0.38 -2.32
N GLY A 13 3.89 1.69 -2.12
CA GLY A 13 2.96 2.48 -1.28
C GLY A 13 2.01 3.38 -2.08
N HIS A 14 2.21 3.49 -3.39
CA HIS A 14 1.60 4.53 -4.23
C HIS A 14 0.06 4.55 -4.20
N LEU A 15 -0.57 3.40 -3.98
CA LEU A 15 -2.02 3.26 -4.06
C LEU A 15 -2.74 3.50 -2.73
N HIS A 16 -2.02 3.68 -1.61
CA HIS A 16 -2.63 3.90 -0.29
C HIS A 16 -3.62 2.78 0.13
N LYS A 17 -3.35 1.54 -0.29
CA LYS A 17 -4.15 0.36 0.01
C LYS A 17 -3.27 -0.78 0.45
N LEU A 18 -3.73 -1.55 1.43
CA LEU A 18 -3.15 -2.82 1.82
C LEU A 18 -3.56 -3.89 0.80
N TYR A 19 -2.59 -4.53 0.17
CA TYR A 19 -2.85 -5.64 -0.76
C TYR A 19 -1.68 -6.62 -0.76
N ASP A 20 -2.00 -7.90 -0.91
CA ASP A 20 -1.02 -8.97 -0.95
C ASP A 20 -1.44 -10.04 -1.95
N ARG A 21 -0.60 -10.27 -2.95
CA ARG A 21 -0.86 -11.28 -3.98
C ARG A 21 0.41 -11.93 -4.48
N GLN A 22 0.39 -13.24 -4.59
CA GLN A 22 1.42 -13.98 -5.32
C GLN A 22 1.04 -14.16 -6.79
N LEU A 23 1.97 -13.83 -7.68
CA LEU A 23 1.78 -14.00 -9.12
C LEU A 23 3.10 -14.43 -9.78
N GLY A 24 3.13 -15.65 -10.30
CA GLY A 24 4.26 -16.14 -11.09
C GLY A 24 5.57 -16.21 -10.32
N GLY A 25 5.53 -16.68 -9.06
CA GLY A 25 6.67 -16.82 -8.18
C GLY A 25 7.01 -15.57 -7.36
N VAL A 26 6.46 -14.40 -7.71
CA VAL A 26 6.76 -13.13 -7.05
C VAL A 26 5.58 -12.70 -6.19
N ARG A 27 5.83 -12.20 -4.98
CA ARG A 27 4.81 -11.57 -4.13
C ARG A 27 4.71 -10.07 -4.43
N TYR A 28 3.50 -9.56 -4.63
CA TYR A 28 3.22 -8.15 -4.87
C TYR A 28 2.50 -7.60 -3.65
N LEU A 29 3.14 -6.64 -2.99
CA LEU A 29 2.71 -6.10 -1.71
C LEU A 29 2.44 -4.62 -1.86
N TRP A 30 1.25 -4.19 -1.49
CA TRP A 30 0.94 -2.77 -1.37
C TRP A 30 0.88 -2.42 0.11
N GLY A 31 1.73 -1.48 0.51
CA GLY A 31 1.70 -0.91 1.85
C GLY A 31 0.52 0.05 1.98
N PRO A 32 -0.22 0.00 3.10
CA PRO A 32 -1.23 1.00 3.39
C PRO A 32 -0.58 2.38 3.57
N SER A 33 -1.42 3.41 3.58
CA SER A 33 -0.97 4.77 3.90
C SER A 33 -0.61 4.89 5.39
N SER A 34 0.36 5.74 5.71
CA SER A 34 0.71 6.06 7.10
C SER A 34 0.15 7.41 7.58
N GLY A 35 -0.56 8.15 6.72
CA GLY A 35 -1.01 9.51 7.05
C GLY A 35 -2.49 9.80 6.80
N PHE A 36 -3.06 9.27 5.72
CA PHE A 36 -4.44 9.55 5.32
C PHE A 36 -5.01 8.46 4.41
N LEU A 37 -6.33 8.37 4.33
CA LEU A 37 -7.07 7.51 3.43
C LEU A 37 -7.46 8.26 2.15
N VAL A 38 -7.54 7.51 1.05
CA VAL A 38 -8.10 8.00 -0.22
C VAL A 38 -9.49 7.40 -0.37
N GLU A 39 -10.49 8.24 -0.53
CA GLU A 39 -11.89 7.81 -0.64
C GLU A 39 -12.11 6.96 -1.90
N ALA A 40 -13.05 6.02 -1.81
CA ALA A 40 -13.36 5.11 -2.91
C ALA A 40 -13.74 5.83 -4.21
N HIS A 41 -14.43 6.97 -4.12
CA HIS A 41 -14.83 7.76 -5.30
C HIS A 41 -13.66 8.51 -5.96
N LEU A 42 -12.52 8.65 -5.28
CA LEU A 42 -11.27 9.20 -5.83
C LEU A 42 -10.35 8.12 -6.40
N GLN A 43 -10.73 6.84 -6.29
CA GLN A 43 -9.98 5.70 -6.80
C GLN A 43 -10.64 5.10 -8.05
N PRO A 44 -9.88 4.44 -8.93
CA PRO A 44 -10.44 3.65 -10.01
C PRO A 44 -11.44 2.59 -9.49
N GLU A 45 -12.58 2.48 -10.17
CA GLU A 45 -13.62 1.51 -9.83
C GLU A 45 -13.08 0.08 -9.86
N GLY A 46 -13.45 -0.73 -8.87
CA GLY A 46 -13.03 -2.14 -8.77
C GLY A 46 -11.55 -2.35 -8.42
N MET A 47 -10.80 -1.30 -8.07
CA MET A 47 -9.41 -1.42 -7.63
C MET A 47 -9.29 -2.30 -6.39
N ALA A 48 -8.43 -3.33 -6.46
CA ALA A 48 -8.16 -4.25 -5.37
C ALA A 48 -7.52 -3.57 -4.14
N GLY A 49 -7.41 -4.33 -3.04
CA GLY A 49 -6.80 -3.89 -1.79
C GLY A 49 -7.78 -3.19 -0.84
N GLU A 50 -7.33 -3.01 0.39
CA GLU A 50 -8.09 -2.42 1.49
C GLU A 50 -7.56 -1.02 1.83
N ALA A 51 -8.45 -0.03 1.92
CA ALA A 51 -8.08 1.31 2.37
C ALA A 51 -8.00 1.34 3.91
N THR A 52 -6.79 1.21 4.44
CA THR A 52 -6.51 1.24 5.88
C THR A 52 -5.24 2.04 6.16
N LEU A 53 -5.01 2.39 7.43
CA LEU A 53 -3.79 3.03 7.89
C LEU A 53 -2.85 2.02 8.56
N GLY A 54 -1.55 2.24 8.39
CA GLY A 54 -0.54 1.46 9.09
C GLY A 54 0.74 1.34 8.29
N VAL A 55 1.45 0.24 8.52
CA VAL A 55 2.69 -0.10 7.80
C VAL A 55 2.72 -1.60 7.48
N LEU A 56 3.60 -1.99 6.56
CA LEU A 56 4.03 -3.38 6.44
C LEU A 56 5.37 -3.54 7.16
N VAL A 57 5.45 -4.54 8.03
CA VAL A 57 6.69 -4.94 8.70
C VAL A 57 7.26 -6.13 7.95
N TYR A 58 8.52 -6.03 7.55
CA TYR A 58 9.26 -7.07 6.86
C TYR A 58 10.34 -7.62 7.78
N ASP A 59 10.36 -8.93 7.97
CA ASP A 59 11.40 -9.63 8.69
C ASP A 59 12.18 -10.50 7.70
N PHE A 60 13.50 -10.30 7.61
CA PHE A 60 14.37 -11.00 6.66
C PHE A 60 15.25 -12.03 7.36
N SER A 61 15.42 -13.19 6.73
CA SER A 61 16.30 -14.26 7.19
C SER A 61 17.04 -14.86 5.99
N GLY A 62 18.25 -14.37 5.71
CA GLY A 62 19.00 -14.78 4.52
C GLY A 62 18.28 -14.34 3.25
N SER A 63 17.92 -15.29 2.38
CA SER A 63 17.13 -15.06 1.17
C SER A 63 15.61 -15.09 1.42
N ASP A 64 15.17 -15.53 2.59
CA ASP A 64 13.76 -15.61 2.94
C ASP A 64 13.28 -14.33 3.64
N PHE A 65 11.98 -14.11 3.59
CA PHE A 65 11.32 -13.01 4.29
C PHE A 65 9.90 -13.38 4.73
N THR A 66 9.42 -12.74 5.79
CA THR A 66 8.00 -12.67 6.12
C THR A 66 7.55 -11.21 6.07
N VAL A 67 6.25 -11.01 5.90
CA VAL A 67 5.64 -9.68 5.91
C VAL A 67 4.30 -9.74 6.61
N ARG A 68 4.00 -8.73 7.40
CA ARG A 68 2.71 -8.58 8.08
C ARG A 68 2.27 -7.11 8.10
N PRO A 69 0.97 -6.82 7.97
CA PRO A 69 0.45 -5.51 8.32
C PRO A 69 0.65 -5.25 9.82
N HIS A 70 0.88 -3.99 10.14
CA HIS A 70 0.96 -3.52 11.51
C HIS A 70 0.25 -2.18 11.63
N GLU A 71 -0.76 -2.13 12.49
CA GLU A 71 -1.40 -0.89 12.89
C GLU A 71 -0.44 -0.07 13.75
N ILE A 72 -0.41 1.24 13.52
CA ILE A 72 0.40 2.17 14.31
C ILE A 72 -0.54 2.89 15.28
N PRO A 73 -0.37 2.70 16.61
CA PRO A 73 -1.18 3.40 17.60
C PRO A 73 -1.10 4.92 17.42
N GLY A 74 -2.24 5.60 17.51
CA GLY A 74 -2.34 7.05 17.39
C GLY A 74 -2.56 7.57 15.96
N LEU A 75 -2.54 6.71 14.94
CA LEU A 75 -2.96 7.14 13.60
C LEU A 75 -4.46 7.45 13.59
N THR A 76 -4.81 8.57 12.98
CA THR A 76 -6.19 9.04 12.80
C THR A 76 -6.54 8.93 11.30
N PRO A 77 -7.68 8.33 10.92
CA PRO A 77 -8.08 8.12 9.53
C PRO A 77 -8.59 9.41 8.89
N PHE A 78 -7.71 10.40 8.69
CA PHE A 78 -8.02 11.58 7.88
C PHE A 78 -8.21 11.19 6.41
N PHE A 79 -9.04 11.93 5.69
CA PHE A 79 -9.30 11.69 4.27
C PHE A 79 -8.68 12.79 3.41
N ILE A 80 -8.06 12.43 2.29
CA ILE A 80 -7.43 13.43 1.42
C ILE A 80 -8.47 14.33 0.73
N GLY A 81 -9.69 13.82 0.48
CA GLY A 81 -10.77 14.62 -0.12
C GLY A 81 -11.12 15.86 0.70
N ASP A 82 -10.93 15.83 2.03
CA ASP A 82 -11.17 16.97 2.92
C ASP A 82 -10.30 18.20 2.57
N VAL A 83 -9.11 17.97 1.98
CA VAL A 83 -8.14 19.02 1.65
C VAL A 83 -7.66 18.95 0.20
N VAL A 84 -8.31 18.13 -0.65
CA VAL A 84 -7.80 17.83 -1.99
C VAL A 84 -7.68 19.09 -2.85
N HIS A 85 -8.58 20.06 -2.68
CA HIS A 85 -8.56 21.34 -3.39
C HIS A 85 -7.43 22.28 -2.95
N GLU A 86 -6.88 22.08 -1.75
CA GLU A 86 -5.72 22.83 -1.25
C GLU A 86 -4.41 22.23 -1.77
N VAL A 87 -4.34 20.89 -1.85
CA VAL A 87 -3.15 20.15 -2.29
C VAL A 87 -3.06 20.08 -3.82
N TYR A 88 -4.20 19.96 -4.48
CA TYR A 88 -4.35 19.91 -5.93
C TYR A 88 -5.35 20.99 -6.39
N PRO A 89 -4.93 22.27 -6.40
CA PRO A 89 -5.80 23.35 -6.81
C PRO A 89 -6.25 23.18 -8.27
N PRO A 90 -7.48 23.60 -8.63
CA PRO A 90 -7.92 23.60 -10.01
C PRO A 90 -6.94 24.41 -10.87
N ARG A 91 -6.61 23.88 -12.04
CA ARG A 91 -5.77 24.57 -13.03
C ARG A 91 -6.54 25.68 -13.74
#